data_AF-A0AAV4Y6M0-F1
#
_entry.id   AF-A0AAV4Y6M0-F1
#
_cell.length_a   1.000
_cell.length_b   1.000
_cell.length_c   1.000
_cell.angle_alpha   90.00
_cell.angle_beta   90.00
_cell.angle_gamma   90.00
#
_symmetry.space_group_name_H-M   'P 1'
#
loop_
_entity.id
_entity.type
_entity.pdbx_description
1 polymer ?
#
loop_
_entity_poly.entity_id
_entity_poly.type
_entity_poly.pdbx_seq_one_letter_code
_entity_poly.pdbx_strand_id
1 'polypeptide(L)'
;MPIQLCPKVKLARMFNLSRTTLHSIVAKRESIAESMKKYGSFSTMRKKSRTSPFQEIEGKLLQWLEYMREHDLNVNGYLLRQQAMAIAKELGCSQFTASNGWIERFKSRHGIFWKTFKVLNLYSFDAIVIKL
;
A
#
# COMPACT_ATOMS: atom_id res chain seq x y z
N MET A 1 38.40 12.30 -4.24
CA MET A 1 38.81 10.94 -3.81
C MET A 1 38.17 9.93 -4.76
N PRO A 2 38.91 9.01 -5.38
CA PRO A 2 38.30 7.98 -6.21
C PRO A 2 37.46 7.08 -5.30
N ILE A 3 36.19 6.87 -5.67
CA ILE A 3 35.29 5.96 -4.94
C ILE A 3 35.86 4.56 -5.17
N GLN A 4 36.62 4.06 -4.19
CA GLN A 4 37.24 2.74 -4.27
C GLN A 4 36.09 1.71 -4.23
N LEU A 5 35.72 1.20 -5.40
CA LEU A 5 34.60 0.28 -5.55
C LEU A 5 34.97 -1.03 -4.83
N CYS A 6 34.40 -1.24 -3.64
CA CYS A 6 34.65 -2.45 -2.85
C CYS A 6 34.35 -3.69 -3.71
N PRO A 7 35.28 -4.67 -3.80
CA PRO A 7 35.03 -5.90 -4.55
C PRO A 7 33.76 -6.59 -4.05
N LYS A 8 32.90 -7.08 -4.97
CA LYS A 8 31.64 -7.76 -4.63
C LYS A 8 31.85 -8.91 -3.63
N VAL A 9 33.01 -9.58 -3.67
CA VAL A 9 33.40 -10.63 -2.72
C VAL A 9 33.54 -10.10 -1.29
N LYS A 10 34.14 -8.91 -1.13
CA LYS A 10 34.29 -8.26 0.18
C LYS A 10 32.92 -7.84 0.73
N LEU A 11 32.06 -7.27 -0.12
CA LEU A 11 30.68 -6.92 0.25
C LEU A 11 29.89 -8.15 0.70
N ALA A 12 29.95 -9.26 -0.04
CA ALA A 12 29.26 -10.50 0.32
C ALA A 12 29.68 -11.01 1.70
N ARG A 13 30.99 -10.99 2.02
CA ARG A 13 31.51 -11.38 3.33
C ARG A 13 31.07 -10.44 4.45
N MET A 14 31.15 -9.12 4.23
CA MET A 14 30.76 -8.12 5.23
C MET A 14 29.29 -8.24 5.64
N PHE A 15 28.40 -8.52 4.69
CA PHE A 15 26.96 -8.67 4.95
C PHE A 15 26.53 -10.13 5.22
N ASN A 16 27.48 -11.06 5.34
CA ASN A 16 27.23 -12.50 5.51
C ASN A 16 26.24 -13.07 4.47
N LEU A 17 26.40 -12.68 3.21
CA LEU A 17 25.58 -13.10 2.08
C LEU A 17 26.32 -14.07 1.17
N SER A 18 25.59 -15.01 0.58
CA SER A 18 26.12 -15.78 -0.53
C SER A 18 26.38 -14.88 -1.75
N ARG A 19 27.37 -15.25 -2.59
CA ARG A 19 27.69 -14.51 -3.81
C ARG A 19 26.49 -14.40 -4.76
N THR A 20 25.67 -15.45 -4.86
CA THR A 20 24.48 -15.49 -5.71
C THR A 20 23.37 -14.57 -5.18
N THR A 21 23.22 -14.48 -3.86
CA THR A 21 22.29 -13.53 -3.21
C THR A 21 22.70 -12.09 -3.50
N LEU A 22 23.98 -11.74 -3.28
CA LEU A 22 24.47 -10.40 -3.58
C LEU A 22 24.27 -10.04 -5.06
N HIS A 23 24.57 -10.97 -5.97
CA HIS A 23 24.35 -10.77 -7.39
C HIS A 23 22.87 -10.49 -7.72
N SER A 24 21.95 -11.26 -7.13
CA SER A 24 20.51 -11.09 -7.33
C SER A 24 20.01 -9.74 -6.80
N ILE A 25 20.52 -9.28 -5.66
CA ILE A 25 20.19 -7.96 -5.09
C ILE A 25 20.69 -6.85 -6.02
N VAL A 26 21.94 -6.93 -6.48
CA VAL A 26 22.51 -5.93 -7.40
C VAL A 26 21.80 -5.91 -8.75
N ALA A 27 21.36 -7.07 -9.25
CA ALA A 27 20.59 -7.18 -10.48
C ALA A 27 19.20 -6.55 -10.33
N LYS A 28 18.55 -6.72 -9.18
CA LYS A 28 17.19 -6.18 -8.89
C LYS A 28 17.20 -4.79 -8.25
N ARG A 29 18.36 -4.12 -8.19
CA ARG A 29 18.55 -2.85 -7.46
C ARG A 29 17.55 -1.76 -7.84
N GLU A 30 17.20 -1.66 -9.13
CA GLU A 30 16.29 -0.64 -9.66
C GLU A 30 14.86 -0.89 -9.19
N SER A 31 14.37 -2.13 -9.30
CA SER A 31 13.05 -2.53 -8.77
C SER A 31 12.96 -2.36 -7.25
N ILE A 32 14.05 -2.63 -6.52
CA ILE A 32 14.12 -2.40 -5.07
C ILE A 32 14.04 -0.89 -4.77
N ALA A 33 14.77 -0.04 -5.51
CA ALA A 33 14.73 1.40 -5.36
C ALA A 33 13.35 2.00 -5.69
N GLU A 34 12.70 1.53 -6.75
CA GLU A 34 11.35 1.95 -7.11
C GLU A 34 10.33 1.52 -6.06
N SER A 35 10.45 0.30 -5.54
CA SER A 35 9.61 -0.16 -4.43
C SER A 35 9.81 0.68 -3.16
N MET A 36 11.04 1.11 -2.87
CA MET A 36 11.32 2.01 -1.75
C MET A 36 10.64 3.37 -1.94
N LYS A 37 10.72 3.96 -3.13
CA LYS A 37 10.03 5.22 -3.45
C LYS A 37 8.51 5.09 -3.31
N LYS A 38 7.93 4.00 -3.85
CA LYS A 38 6.49 3.75 -3.86
C LYS A 38 5.88 3.60 -2.46
N TYR A 39 6.57 2.93 -1.55
CA TYR A 39 6.02 2.61 -0.22
C TYR A 39 6.61 3.46 0.92
N GLY A 40 7.60 4.31 0.65
CA GLY A 40 8.21 5.20 1.63
C GLY A 40 8.65 4.45 2.90
N SER A 41 8.27 4.95 4.07
CA SER A 41 8.62 4.33 5.37
C SER A 41 8.10 2.90 5.55
N PHE A 42 7.06 2.48 4.81
CA PHE A 42 6.55 1.11 4.87
C PHE A 42 7.41 0.11 4.10
N SER A 43 8.36 0.58 3.29
CA SER A 43 9.30 -0.30 2.56
C SER A 43 10.25 -1.05 3.51
N THR A 44 10.61 -0.47 4.66
CA THR A 44 11.55 -1.06 5.63
C THR A 44 11.07 -2.37 6.24
N MET A 45 9.75 -2.55 6.39
CA MET A 45 9.15 -3.77 6.92
C MET A 45 8.85 -4.82 5.84
N ARG A 46 9.04 -4.47 4.57
CA ARG A 46 8.54 -5.25 3.43
C ARG A 46 9.66 -6.00 2.72
N LYS A 47 9.67 -7.33 2.87
CA LYS A 47 10.66 -8.22 2.23
C LYS A 47 10.31 -8.61 0.79
N LYS A 48 9.04 -8.48 0.38
CA LYS A 48 8.53 -8.88 -0.94
C LYS A 48 7.60 -7.82 -1.52
N SER A 49 7.84 -7.44 -2.77
CA SER A 49 6.95 -6.60 -3.58
C SER A 49 5.81 -7.43 -4.16
N ARG A 50 4.90 -7.90 -3.29
CA ARG A 50 3.66 -8.56 -3.76
C ARG A 50 2.78 -7.53 -4.48
N THR A 51 2.52 -7.78 -5.75
CA THR A 51 1.50 -7.11 -6.54
C THR A 51 0.13 -7.76 -6.29
N SER A 52 -0.93 -6.95 -6.30
CA SER A 52 -2.30 -7.46 -6.32
C SER A 52 -2.73 -7.59 -7.77
N PRO A 53 -3.59 -8.56 -8.13
CA PRO A 53 -4.15 -8.65 -9.48
C PRO A 53 -5.01 -7.42 -9.84
N PHE A 54 -5.44 -6.64 -8.85
CA PHE A 54 -6.34 -5.50 -9.01
C PHE A 54 -5.61 -4.15 -8.86
N GLN A 55 -4.41 -4.00 -9.46
CA GLN A 55 -3.60 -2.80 -9.26
C GLN A 55 -4.28 -1.52 -9.76
N GLU A 56 -5.03 -1.60 -10.85
CA GLU A 56 -5.74 -0.46 -11.43
C GLU A 56 -6.83 0.06 -10.49
N ILE A 57 -7.62 -0.86 -9.90
CA ILE A 57 -8.62 -0.53 -8.88
C ILE A 57 -7.95 0.12 -7.67
N GLU A 58 -6.83 -0.45 -7.19
CA GLU A 58 -6.07 0.13 -6.08
C GLU A 58 -5.53 1.52 -6.40
N GLY A 59 -5.06 1.76 -7.62
CA GLY A 59 -4.55 3.06 -8.07
C GLY A 59 -5.63 4.15 -8.01
N LYS A 60 -6.79 3.91 -8.62
CA LYS A 60 -7.93 4.84 -8.56
C LYS A 60 -8.44 5.03 -7.13
N LEU A 61 -8.47 3.96 -6.33
CA LEU A 61 -8.91 4.02 -4.94
C LEU A 61 -7.96 4.87 -4.07
N LEU A 62 -6.66 4.82 -4.34
CA LEU A 62 -5.68 5.68 -3.66
C LEU A 62 -5.83 7.15 -4.04
N GLN A 63 -6.04 7.47 -5.32
CA GLN A 63 -6.31 8.84 -5.76
C GLN A 63 -7.55 9.40 -5.07
N TRP A 64 -8.60 8.61 -4.98
CA TRP A 64 -9.81 8.99 -4.24
C TRP A 64 -9.52 9.20 -2.75
N LEU A 65 -8.71 8.35 -2.12
CA LEU A 65 -8.31 8.54 -0.71
C LEU A 65 -7.45 9.80 -0.49
N GLU A 66 -6.62 10.16 -1.45
CA GLU A 66 -5.83 11.38 -1.42
C GLU A 66 -6.74 12.60 -1.50
N TYR A 67 -7.68 12.62 -2.44
CA TYR A 67 -8.73 13.63 -2.52
C TYR A 67 -9.51 13.77 -1.20
N MET A 68 -9.95 12.66 -0.61
CA MET A 68 -10.68 12.70 0.67
C MET A 68 -9.82 13.26 1.81
N ARG A 69 -8.50 13.01 1.80
CA ARG A 69 -7.56 13.55 2.79
C ARG A 69 -7.35 15.05 2.62
N GLU A 70 -7.26 15.53 1.39
CA GLU A 70 -7.15 16.97 1.09
C GLU A 70 -8.38 17.76 1.57
N HIS A 71 -9.54 17.11 1.65
CA HIS A 71 -10.80 17.70 2.10
C HIS A 71 -11.13 17.39 3.57
N ASP A 72 -10.19 16.83 4.33
CA ASP A 72 -10.37 16.41 5.74
C ASP A 72 -11.59 15.48 5.98
N LEU A 73 -11.99 14.73 4.96
CA LEU A 73 -13.12 13.81 5.03
C LEU A 73 -12.68 12.45 5.59
N ASN A 74 -13.36 12.00 6.63
CA ASN A 74 -13.10 10.70 7.23
C ASN A 74 -13.72 9.57 6.40
N VAL A 75 -12.87 8.71 5.85
CA VAL A 75 -13.30 7.50 5.14
C VAL A 75 -13.41 6.32 6.10
N ASN A 76 -14.63 5.83 6.30
CA ASN A 76 -14.87 4.58 7.01
C ASN A 76 -14.71 3.35 6.10
N GLY A 77 -14.75 2.16 6.68
CA GLY A 77 -14.62 0.91 5.92
C GLY A 77 -15.70 0.57 4.96
N TYR A 78 -16.90 0.99 5.28
CA TYR A 78 -18.05 0.75 4.44
C TYR A 78 -17.96 1.60 3.17
N LEU A 79 -17.62 2.88 3.29
CA LEU A 79 -17.36 3.80 2.19
C LEU A 79 -16.19 3.32 1.32
N LEU A 80 -15.09 2.86 1.95
CA LEU A 80 -13.96 2.30 1.21
C LEU A 80 -14.38 1.09 0.35
N ARG A 81 -15.21 0.19 0.89
CA ARG A 81 -15.74 -0.97 0.15
C ARG A 81 -16.64 -0.53 -1.01
N GLN A 82 -17.57 0.39 -0.74
CA GLN A 82 -18.47 0.91 -1.78
C GLN A 82 -17.69 1.55 -2.92
N GLN A 83 -16.71 2.40 -2.60
CA GLN A 83 -15.89 3.05 -3.62
C GLN A 83 -15.06 2.04 -4.42
N ALA A 84 -14.47 1.04 -3.76
CA ALA A 84 -13.73 -0.01 -4.46
C ALA A 84 -14.63 -0.79 -5.45
N MET A 85 -15.89 -1.07 -5.06
CA MET A 85 -16.86 -1.73 -5.94
C MET A 85 -17.32 -0.82 -7.09
N ALA A 86 -17.53 0.48 -6.84
CA ALA A 86 -17.89 1.45 -7.86
C ALA A 86 -16.78 1.58 -8.93
N ILE A 87 -15.52 1.70 -8.49
CA ILE A 87 -14.35 1.73 -9.37
C ILE A 87 -14.23 0.42 -10.17
N ALA A 88 -14.45 -0.73 -9.53
CA ALA A 88 -14.41 -2.02 -10.23
C ALA A 88 -15.47 -2.12 -11.32
N LYS A 89 -16.67 -1.58 -11.08
CA LYS A 89 -17.74 -1.51 -12.08
C LYS A 89 -17.37 -0.58 -13.23
N GLU A 90 -16.79 0.57 -12.95
CA GLU A 90 -16.30 1.53 -13.96
C GLU A 90 -15.23 0.89 -14.87
N LEU A 91 -14.35 0.07 -14.29
CA LEU A 91 -13.30 -0.66 -15.02
C LEU A 91 -13.78 -1.98 -15.66
N GLY A 92 -15.07 -2.32 -15.56
CA GLY A 92 -15.61 -3.57 -16.10
C GLY A 92 -15.10 -4.85 -15.40
N CYS A 93 -14.49 -4.72 -14.21
CA CYS A 93 -13.93 -5.82 -13.44
C CYS A 93 -15.01 -6.53 -12.61
N SER A 94 -15.83 -7.35 -13.26
CA SER A 94 -16.94 -8.09 -12.61
C SER A 94 -16.49 -9.17 -11.61
N GLN A 95 -15.24 -9.64 -11.71
CA GLN A 95 -14.69 -10.65 -10.80
C GLN A 95 -14.17 -10.06 -9.48
N PHE A 96 -14.14 -8.73 -9.36
CA PHE A 96 -13.61 -8.08 -8.18
C PHE A 96 -14.63 -8.09 -7.03
N THR A 97 -14.23 -8.67 -5.91
CA THR A 97 -14.98 -8.59 -4.66
C THR A 97 -14.16 -7.86 -3.61
N ALA A 98 -14.71 -6.78 -3.06
CA ALA A 98 -14.15 -6.03 -1.94
C ALA A 98 -14.27 -6.80 -0.61
N SER A 99 -13.77 -8.04 -0.59
CA SER A 99 -13.78 -8.92 0.58
C SER A 99 -13.02 -8.29 1.75
N ASN A 100 -13.38 -8.68 2.97
CA ASN A 100 -12.70 -8.20 4.19
C ASN A 100 -11.18 -8.44 4.12
N GLY A 101 -10.76 -9.63 3.65
CA GLY A 101 -9.34 -9.94 3.49
C GLY A 101 -8.63 -9.09 2.43
N TRP A 102 -9.31 -8.71 1.34
CA TRP A 102 -8.73 -7.79 0.36
C TRP A 102 -8.56 -6.39 0.96
N ILE A 103 -9.57 -5.88 1.67
CA ILE A 103 -9.53 -4.56 2.32
C ILE A 103 -8.42 -4.49 3.37
N GLU A 104 -8.28 -5.49 4.22
CA GLU A 104 -7.20 -5.55 5.22
C GLU A 104 -5.81 -5.56 4.56
N ARG A 105 -5.63 -6.35 3.51
CA ARG A 105 -4.39 -6.37 2.73
C ARG A 105 -4.14 -5.05 2.01
N PHE A 106 -5.17 -4.40 1.49
CA PHE A 106 -5.07 -3.09 0.86
C PHE A 106 -4.59 -2.04 1.88
N LYS A 107 -5.23 -1.98 3.04
CA LYS A 107 -4.83 -1.10 4.15
C LYS A 107 -3.39 -1.34 4.59
N SER A 108 -3.03 -2.60 4.83
CA SER A 108 -1.69 -2.98 5.26
C SER A 108 -0.62 -2.60 4.24
N ARG A 109 -0.93 -2.73 2.93
CA ARG A 109 0.01 -2.41 1.85
C ARG A 109 0.26 -0.92 1.67
N HIS A 110 -0.73 -0.09 1.99
CA HIS A 110 -0.69 1.36 1.80
C HIS A 110 -0.63 2.14 3.12
N GLY A 111 -0.45 1.44 4.25
CA GLY A 111 -0.32 2.07 5.57
C GLY A 111 -1.56 2.83 6.02
N ILE A 112 -2.75 2.42 5.58
CA ILE A 112 -4.00 3.09 5.91
C ILE A 112 -4.49 2.58 7.26
N PHE A 113 -4.37 3.44 8.29
CA PHE A 113 -4.93 3.20 9.61
C PHE A 113 -6.16 4.09 9.80
N TRP A 114 -7.28 3.50 10.18
CA TRP A 114 -8.41 4.29 10.66
C TRP A 114 -8.10 4.70 12.09
N LYS A 115 -8.28 5.97 12.39
CA LYS A 115 -8.35 6.41 13.78
C LYS A 115 -9.65 5.81 14.34
N THR A 116 -9.53 4.82 15.23
CA THR A 116 -10.66 4.42 16.05
C THR A 116 -11.00 5.61 16.93
N PHE A 117 -12.06 6.33 16.59
CA PHE A 117 -12.65 7.23 17.56
C PHE A 117 -13.18 6.34 18.69
N LYS A 118 -12.60 6.45 19.89
CA LYS A 118 -13.23 5.91 21.09
C LYS A 118 -14.56 6.64 21.20
N VAL A 119 -15.64 5.98 20.80
CA VAL A 119 -16.98 6.53 20.91
C VAL A 119 -17.25 6.64 22.40
N LEU A 120 -17.09 7.84 22.98
CA LEU A 120 -17.79 8.16 24.22
C LEU A 120 -19.27 8.08 23.83
N ASN A 121 -19.91 7.07 24.38
CA ASN A 121 -21.24 6.63 24.09
C ASN A 121 -22.24 7.77 24.35
N LEU A 122 -22.50 8.63 23.36
CA LEU A 122 -23.65 9.52 23.30
C LEU A 122 -23.96 9.86 21.82
N TYR A 123 -25.01 9.22 21.32
CA TYR A 123 -25.79 9.50 20.10
C TYR A 123 -25.22 9.04 18.74
N SER A 124 -25.77 7.90 18.31
CA SER A 124 -26.16 7.51 16.95
C SER A 124 -25.24 7.93 15.78
N PHE A 125 -24.55 6.93 15.23
CA PHE A 125 -23.85 7.00 13.95
C PHE A 125 -24.79 6.97 12.73
N ASP A 126 -26.12 7.09 12.92
CA ASP A 126 -27.11 7.04 11.85
C ASP A 126 -27.37 8.40 11.18
N ALA A 127 -26.80 9.50 11.70
CA ALA A 127 -27.13 10.86 11.27
C ALA A 127 -26.29 11.42 10.10
N ILE A 128 -25.24 10.75 9.62
CA ILE A 128 -24.38 11.28 8.53
C ILE A 128 -24.80 10.73 7.15
N VAL A 129 -25.72 9.77 7.08
CA VAL A 129 -26.17 9.17 5.80
C VAL A 129 -27.24 10.00 5.08
N ILE A 130 -27.75 11.10 5.66
CA ILE A 130 -28.77 11.94 5.02
C ILE A 130 -28.31 13.40 4.93
N LYS A 131 -27.39 13.67 3.99
CA LYS A 131 -27.26 15.00 3.37
C LYS A 131 -26.59 14.91 1.98
N LEU A 132 -27.20 14.10 1.11
CA LEU A 132 -27.21 14.29 -0.33
C LEU A 132 -28.67 14.33 -0.78
#